data_AF-A0A1G4HMA6-F1
#
_entry.id   AF-A0A1G4HMA6-F1
#
_cell.length_a   1.000
_cell.length_b   1.000
_cell.length_c   1.000
_cell.angle_alpha   90.00
_cell.angle_beta   90.00
_cell.angle_gamma   90.00
#
_symmetry.space_group_name_H-M   'P 1'
#
loop_
_entity.id
_entity.type
_entity.pdbx_description
1 polymer ?
#
loop_
_entity_poly.entity_id
_entity_poly.type
_entity_poly.pdbx_seq_one_letter_code
_entity_poly.pdbx_strand_id
1 'polypeptide(L)'
;MQMGGDLGQVYRRLVTAVNDVEKKVPFSHHDRLGFLTFCPSNLGTTVRASVHIKVPKLAANKAKLEEVSSKYNLQVRGTRGE
;
A
#
# COMPACT_ATOMS: atom_id res chain seq x y z
N MET A 1 5.89 6.32 7.25
CA MET A 1 4.81 6.04 8.22
C MET A 1 4.86 7.02 9.38
N GLN A 2 3.77 7.17 10.12
CA GLN A 2 3.64 7.97 11.35
C GLN A 2 2.31 7.65 12.05
N MET A 3 2.13 8.13 13.28
CA MET A 3 0.83 8.16 13.95
C MET A 3 -0.11 9.21 13.32
N GLY A 4 -1.42 9.00 13.44
CA GLY A 4 -2.43 9.86 12.83
C GLY A 4 -2.78 9.46 11.39
N GLY A 5 -3.57 10.30 10.72
CA GLY A 5 -4.16 10.01 9.40
C GLY A 5 -3.72 10.94 8.26
N ASP A 6 -2.62 11.69 8.42
CA ASP A 6 -2.14 12.60 7.38
C ASP A 6 -1.44 11.84 6.24
N LEU A 7 -2.26 11.35 5.29
CA LEU A 7 -1.78 10.66 4.10
C LEU A 7 -0.95 11.58 3.21
N GLY A 8 -1.27 12.87 3.13
CA GLY A 8 -0.57 13.83 2.28
C GLY A 8 0.90 13.98 2.70
N GLN A 9 1.15 14.12 4.00
CA GLN A 9 2.51 14.20 4.53
C GLN A 9 3.29 12.89 4.33
N VAL A 10 2.65 11.74 4.58
CA VAL A 10 3.29 10.43 4.41
C VAL A 10 3.64 10.18 2.94
N TYR A 11 2.72 10.49 2.02
CA TYR A 11 2.93 10.28 0.60
C TYR A 11 4.02 11.19 0.03
N ARG A 12 4.03 12.49 0.38
CA ARG A 12 5.12 13.39 -0.02
C ARG A 12 6.48 12.89 0.44
N ARG A 13 6.59 12.43 1.70
CA ARG A 13 7.83 11.87 2.25
C ARG A 13 8.29 10.63 1.48
N LEU A 14 7.37 9.75 1.07
CA LEU A 14 7.67 8.58 0.24
C LEU A 14 8.22 9.01 -1.14
N VAL A 15 7.50 9.90 -1.84
CA VAL A 15 7.86 10.35 -3.19
C VAL A 15 9.25 11.02 -3.19
N THR A 16 9.52 11.92 -2.23
CA THR A 16 10.83 12.56 -2.11
C THR A 16 11.94 11.53 -1.97
N ALA A 17 11.78 10.57 -1.05
CA ALA A 17 12.80 9.56 -0.79
C ALA A 17 13.05 8.65 -2.00
N VAL A 18 12.00 8.16 -2.67
CA VAL A 18 12.13 7.28 -3.84
C VAL A 18 12.84 8.01 -4.99
N ASN A 19 12.42 9.24 -5.31
CA ASN A 19 13.05 10.04 -6.36
C ASN A 19 14.54 10.31 -6.10
N ASP A 20 14.93 10.49 -4.85
CA ASP A 20 16.34 10.72 -4.49
C ASP A 20 17.19 9.45 -4.56
N VAL A 21 16.60 8.28 -4.28
CA VAL A 21 17.27 6.98 -4.42
C VAL A 21 17.41 6.61 -5.90
N GLU A 22 16.37 6.83 -6.72
CA GLU A 22 16.37 6.53 -8.16
C GLU A 22 17.48 7.27 -8.94
N LYS A 23 17.88 8.46 -8.48
CA LYS A 23 19.03 9.19 -9.05
C LYS A 23 20.36 8.45 -8.89
N LYS A 24 20.46 7.54 -7.92
CA LYS A 24 21.70 6.86 -7.54
C LYS A 24 21.70 5.38 -7.92
N VAL A 25 20.53 4.76 -8.00
CA VAL A 25 20.38 3.32 -8.25
C VAL A 25 19.37 3.12 -9.38
N PRO A 26 19.78 2.52 -10.51
CA PRO A 26 18.85 2.20 -11.59
C PRO A 26 17.94 1.04 -11.16
N PHE A 27 16.63 1.24 -11.21
CA PHE A 27 15.65 0.18 -10.96
C PHE A 27 15.21 -0.50 -12.25
N SER A 28 14.90 -1.79 -12.14
CA SER A 28 14.39 -2.59 -13.25
C SER A 28 12.96 -2.19 -13.58
N HIS A 29 12.74 -1.71 -14.80
CA HIS A 29 11.44 -1.30 -15.31
C HIS A 29 11.15 -1.97 -16.65
N HIS A 30 9.89 -2.32 -16.89
CA HIS A 30 9.42 -2.91 -18.14
C HIS A 30 8.18 -2.15 -18.63
N ASP A 31 8.13 -1.82 -19.92
CA ASP A 31 7.09 -0.94 -20.50
C ASP A 31 5.65 -1.38 -20.19
N ARG A 32 5.38 -2.68 -20.24
CA ARG A 32 4.06 -3.25 -19.91
C ARG A 32 3.82 -3.43 -18.40
N LEU A 33 4.85 -3.75 -17.62
CA LEU A 33 4.70 -4.27 -16.26
C LEU A 33 5.07 -3.24 -15.18
N GLY A 34 5.61 -2.09 -15.57
CA GLY A 34 6.15 -1.10 -14.65
C GLY A 34 7.41 -1.58 -13.95
N PHE A 35 7.57 -1.20 -12.68
CA PHE A 35 8.70 -1.65 -11.87
C PHE A 35 8.59 -3.13 -11.52
N LEU A 36 9.68 -3.86 -11.78
CA LEU A 36 9.73 -5.30 -11.60
C LEU A 36 10.00 -5.66 -10.14
N THR A 37 9.22 -6.62 -9.65
CA THR A 37 9.36 -7.20 -8.31
C THR A 37 9.22 -8.72 -8.38
N PHE A 38 9.62 -9.41 -7.31
CA PHE A 38 9.59 -10.88 -7.27
C PHE A 38 8.16 -11.43 -7.30
N CYS A 39 7.25 -10.87 -6.51
CA CYS A 39 5.86 -11.30 -6.45
C CYS A 39 5.02 -10.55 -7.49
N PRO A 40 4.26 -11.23 -8.37
CA PRO A 40 3.44 -10.58 -9.38
C PRO A 40 2.44 -9.55 -8.83
N SER A 41 1.96 -9.72 -7.59
CA SER A 41 1.03 -8.78 -6.96
C SER A 41 1.62 -7.39 -6.69
N ASN A 42 2.95 -7.24 -6.78
CA ASN A 42 3.67 -6.03 -6.46
C ASN A 42 4.26 -5.35 -7.72
N LEU A 43 3.87 -5.76 -8.92
CA LEU A 43 4.29 -5.12 -10.17
C LEU A 43 3.65 -3.72 -10.33
N GLY A 44 4.07 -2.99 -11.35
CA GLY A 44 3.53 -1.69 -11.70
C GLY A 44 4.09 -0.61 -10.80
N THR A 45 3.23 -0.07 -9.93
CA THR A 45 3.62 1.00 -8.99
C THR A 45 4.45 0.47 -7.83
N THR A 46 4.35 -0.82 -7.49
CA THR A 46 4.89 -1.43 -6.25
C THR A 46 4.34 -0.83 -4.94
N VAL A 47 3.52 0.23 -5.03
CA VAL A 47 2.93 0.96 -3.91
C VAL A 47 1.85 0.13 -3.21
N ARG A 48 1.95 0.08 -1.88
CA ARG A 48 0.88 -0.37 -0.98
C ARG A 48 0.63 0.69 0.09
N ALA A 49 -0.44 1.47 -0.07
CA ALA A 49 -0.90 2.41 0.96
C ALA A 49 -1.83 1.70 1.95
N SER A 50 -1.57 1.83 3.25
CA SER A 50 -2.35 1.14 4.29
C SER A 50 -2.49 1.98 5.56
N VAL A 51 -3.55 1.69 6.33
CA VAL A 51 -3.78 2.25 7.67
C VAL A 51 -4.01 1.14 8.68
N HIS A 52 -3.57 1.36 9.91
CA HIS A 52 -4.11 0.62 11.05
C HIS A 52 -5.33 1.38 11.57
N ILE A 53 -6.51 0.78 11.45
CA ILE A 53 -7.78 1.41 11.79
C ILE A 53 -8.64 0.47 12.64
N LYS A 54 -9.35 1.03 13.63
CA LYS A 54 -10.36 0.32 14.41
C LYS A 54 -11.75 0.64 13.86
N VAL A 55 -12.44 -0.36 13.32
CA VAL A 55 -13.82 -0.23 12.80
C VAL A 55 -14.74 -1.22 13.52
N PRO A 56 -14.95 -1.09 14.85
CA PRO A 56 -15.51 -2.14 15.69
C PRO A 56 -16.87 -2.68 15.23
N LYS A 57 -17.75 -1.80 14.71
CA LYS A 57 -19.08 -2.20 14.20
C LYS A 57 -18.98 -3.07 12.94
N LEU A 58 -18.11 -2.69 11.99
CA LEU A 58 -17.94 -3.43 10.74
C LEU A 58 -17.09 -4.69 10.96
N ALA A 59 -16.05 -4.60 11.79
CA ALA A 59 -15.15 -5.70 12.12
C ALA A 59 -15.80 -6.78 12.98
N ALA A 60 -16.95 -6.50 13.63
CA ALA A 60 -17.73 -7.52 14.34
C ALA A 60 -18.14 -8.69 13.42
N ASN A 61 -18.26 -8.44 12.12
CA ASN A 61 -18.41 -9.47 11.10
C ASN A 61 -17.27 -9.37 10.08
N LYS A 62 -16.23 -10.21 10.24
CA LYS A 62 -15.05 -10.22 9.38
C LYS A 62 -15.39 -10.43 7.89
N ALA A 63 -16.31 -11.34 7.59
CA ALA A 63 -16.73 -11.59 6.21
C ALA A 63 -17.39 -10.34 5.60
N LYS A 64 -18.18 -9.60 6.38
CA LYS A 64 -18.77 -8.34 5.93
C LYS A 64 -17.73 -7.24 5.73
N LEU A 65 -16.75 -7.15 6.63
CA LEU A 65 -15.61 -6.23 6.49
C LEU A 65 -14.85 -6.51 5.18
N GLU A 66 -14.52 -7.77 4.92
CA GLU A 66 -13.84 -8.20 3.69
C GLU A 66 -14.70 -7.90 2.45
N GLU A 67 -15.99 -8.25 2.45
CA GLU A 67 -16.93 -7.96 1.35
C GLU A 67 -16.98 -6.45 1.03
N VAL A 68 -17.07 -5.61 2.06
CA VAL A 68 -17.11 -4.15 1.87
C VAL A 68 -15.76 -3.63 1.37
N SER A 69 -14.64 -4.07 1.94
CA SER A 69 -13.30 -3.66 1.50
C SER A 69 -13.03 -4.05 0.05
N SER A 70 -13.42 -5.26 -0.37
CA SER A 70 -13.24 -5.73 -1.75
C SER A 70 -13.97 -4.87 -2.78
N LYS A 71 -15.14 -4.29 -2.46
CA LYS A 71 -15.86 -3.36 -3.35
C LYS A 71 -15.07 -2.10 -3.69
N TYR A 72 -14.10 -1.73 -2.85
CA TYR A 72 -13.22 -0.57 -3.03
C TYR A 72 -11.80 -0.97 -3.43
N ASN A 73 -11.58 -2.22 -3.85
CA ASN A 73 -10.27 -2.77 -4.17
C ASN A 73 -9.27 -2.70 -2.99
N LEU A 74 -9.78 -2.80 -1.75
CA LEU A 74 -8.97 -2.80 -0.53
C LEU A 74 -8.81 -4.23 0.01
N GLN A 75 -7.66 -4.49 0.63
CA GLN A 75 -7.35 -5.77 1.26
C GLN A 75 -7.27 -5.63 2.79
N VAL A 76 -7.97 -6.51 3.51
CA VAL A 76 -7.91 -6.59 4.98
C VAL A 76 -6.73 -7.47 5.40
N ARG A 77 -5.93 -7.02 6.36
CA ARG A 77 -4.81 -7.78 6.94
C ARG A 77 -4.74 -7.63 8.46
N GLY A 78 -4.01 -8.54 9.10
CA GLY A 78 -3.73 -8.47 10.54
C GLY A 78 -2.80 -7.30 10.90
N THR A 79 -2.74 -6.97 12.19
CA THR A 79 -1.91 -5.86 12.71
C THR A 79 -0.40 -6.10 12.62
N ARG A 80 0.02 -7.33 12.31
CA ARG A 80 1.43 -7.72 12.14
C ARG A 80 1.84 -7.94 10.68
N GLY A 81 0.94 -7.68 9.72
CA GLY A 81 1.20 -7.89 8.28
C GLY A 81 0.33 -8.97 7.66
N GLU A 82 0.72 -9.42 6.46
CA GLU A 82 0.32 -10.74 5.96
C GLU A 82 1.10 -11.84 6.68
#